data_AF-A0A955VWE4-F1
#
_entry.id   AF-A0A955VWE4-F1
#
_cell.length_a   1.000
_cell.length_b   1.000
_cell.length_c   1.000
_cell.angle_alpha   90.00
_cell.angle_beta   90.00
_cell.angle_gamma   90.00
#
_symmetry.space_group_name_H-M   'P 1'
#
loop_
_entity.id
_entity.type
_entity.pdbx_description
1 polymer ?
#
loop_
_entity_poly.entity_id
_entity_poly.type
_entity_poly.pdbx_seq_one_letter_code
_entity_poly.pdbx_strand_id
1 'polypeptide(L)'
;MQPEEEVRRSPLLPASWELPDAIVRRVGDTVGRQRAMIAEGHLLLLLHAVPDPEVADRQPALFWRAPDGAWRASVGRGAGATALMAHLKAYDDAVEALEKRTEAAETADDWFALIRWVVPLHRSARNMLATLQSAREALPDARQLIIARDLAIDVERGAELVHEEAEHGLRFAQAQQAEAQAEAAEQMARAGHRLNMLAALFLPLTAVGGLFGMNLPFGFEADPWMFWAALGGSIAVGLLFSRQLRASRR
;
A
#
# COMPACT_ATOMS: atom_id res chain seq x y z
N MET A 1 27.83 21.32 -46.26
CA MET A 1 28.42 20.08 -45.71
C MET A 1 28.28 20.20 -44.19
N GLN A 2 27.16 19.70 -43.65
CA GLN A 2 26.93 19.73 -42.20
C GLN A 2 27.87 18.70 -41.56
N PRO A 3 28.49 18.99 -40.41
CA PRO A 3 29.34 18.02 -39.74
C PRO A 3 28.48 16.80 -39.40
N GLU A 4 28.93 15.61 -39.77
CA GLU A 4 28.34 14.36 -39.31
C GLU A 4 28.43 14.36 -37.78
N GLU A 5 27.31 14.66 -37.13
CA GLU A 5 27.18 14.63 -35.68
C GLU A 5 27.45 13.19 -35.23
N GLU A 6 28.62 12.98 -34.62
CA GLU A 6 29.07 11.66 -34.17
C GLU A 6 27.99 11.03 -33.29
N VAL A 7 27.40 9.94 -33.77
CA VAL A 7 26.27 9.28 -33.09
C VAL A 7 26.78 8.66 -31.79
N ARG A 8 26.60 9.36 -30.67
CA ARG A 8 26.99 8.87 -29.35
C ARG A 8 26.14 7.66 -28.98
N ARG A 9 26.77 6.49 -28.90
CA ARG A 9 26.11 5.23 -28.53
C ARG A 9 25.88 5.15 -27.03
N SER A 10 24.63 4.92 -26.63
CA SER A 10 24.26 4.73 -25.22
C SER A 10 25.00 3.53 -24.60
N PRO A 11 25.49 3.64 -23.35
CA PRO A 11 26.12 2.53 -22.63
C PRO A 11 25.16 1.35 -22.36
N LEU A 12 23.86 1.57 -22.49
CA LEU A 12 22.85 0.51 -22.34
C LEU A 12 22.89 -0.50 -23.49
N LEU A 13 23.35 -0.10 -24.67
CA LEU A 13 23.35 -0.95 -25.86
C LEU A 13 24.61 -1.82 -25.89
N PRO A 14 24.48 -3.16 -25.97
CA PRO A 14 25.64 -4.03 -26.16
C PRO A 14 26.43 -3.65 -27.42
N ALA A 15 27.77 -3.57 -27.31
CA ALA A 15 28.62 -3.14 -28.42
C ALA A 15 28.53 -4.06 -29.65
N SER A 16 28.22 -5.35 -29.44
CA SER A 16 28.08 -6.36 -30.50
C SER A 16 26.81 -6.24 -31.33
N TRP A 17 25.91 -5.29 -31.03
CA TRP A 17 24.65 -5.12 -31.75
C TRP A 17 24.82 -4.15 -32.92
N GLU A 18 24.29 -4.52 -34.08
CA GLU A 18 24.34 -3.71 -35.30
C GLU A 18 22.96 -3.07 -35.51
N LEU A 19 22.74 -1.94 -34.81
CA LEU A 19 21.50 -1.19 -34.84
C LEU A 19 21.64 0.04 -35.77
N PRO A 20 20.58 0.40 -36.53
CA PRO A 20 20.54 1.63 -37.30
C PRO A 20 20.72 2.88 -36.45
N ASP A 21 21.38 3.90 -36.99
CA ASP A 21 21.59 5.20 -36.33
C ASP A 21 20.29 5.83 -35.83
N ALA A 22 19.19 5.66 -36.58
CA ALA A 22 17.87 6.14 -36.20
C ALA A 22 17.37 5.55 -34.86
N ILE A 23 17.75 4.31 -34.54
CA ILE A 23 17.48 3.70 -33.22
C ILE A 23 18.50 4.20 -32.21
N VAL A 24 19.79 4.17 -32.54
CA VAL A 24 20.88 4.54 -31.61
C VAL A 24 20.69 5.97 -31.06
N ARG A 25 20.36 6.94 -31.91
CA ARG A 25 20.11 8.35 -31.53
C ARG A 25 18.91 8.53 -30.58
N ARG A 26 17.97 7.57 -30.56
CA ARG A 26 16.76 7.62 -29.71
C ARG A 26 16.95 6.92 -28.37
N VAL A 27 18.01 6.13 -28.20
CA VAL A 27 18.35 5.49 -26.93
C VAL A 27 19.16 6.49 -26.10
N GLY A 28 18.60 6.88 -24.95
CA GLY A 28 19.28 7.80 -24.03
C GLY A 28 20.30 7.09 -23.15
N ASP A 29 20.98 7.86 -22.30
CA ASP A 29 21.99 7.34 -21.36
C ASP A 29 21.37 6.59 -20.16
N THR A 30 20.05 6.72 -19.95
CA THR A 30 19.30 6.05 -18.89
C THR A 30 18.15 5.20 -19.44
N VAL A 31 17.71 4.22 -18.66
CA VAL A 31 16.70 3.22 -19.05
C VAL A 31 15.40 3.87 -19.53
N GLY A 32 14.93 4.91 -18.83
CA GLY A 32 13.74 5.65 -19.21
C GLY A 32 12.45 4.81 -19.19
N ARG A 33 11.56 5.07 -20.15
CA ARG A 33 10.27 4.38 -20.32
C ARG A 33 10.42 3.13 -21.17
N GLN A 34 9.63 2.10 -20.87
CA GLN A 34 9.49 0.95 -21.76
C GLN A 34 8.93 1.41 -23.10
N ARG A 35 9.52 0.95 -24.20
CA ARG A 35 9.17 1.41 -25.55
C ARG A 35 9.70 0.49 -26.63
N ALA A 36 9.00 0.48 -27.76
CA ALA A 36 9.45 -0.13 -29.00
C ALA A 36 10.06 0.96 -29.91
N MET A 37 11.19 0.66 -30.53
CA MET A 37 11.80 1.50 -31.56
C MET A 37 11.98 0.69 -32.82
N ILE A 38 11.52 1.23 -33.94
CA ILE A 38 11.59 0.59 -35.25
C ILE A 38 12.32 1.52 -36.21
N ALA A 39 13.26 0.96 -36.96
CA ALA A 39 13.92 1.62 -38.09
C ALA A 39 14.48 0.54 -39.01
N GLU A 40 14.37 0.71 -40.34
CA GLU A 40 15.02 -0.15 -41.34
C GLU A 40 14.72 -1.66 -41.16
N GLY A 41 13.53 -2.01 -40.67
CA GLY A 41 13.14 -3.40 -40.37
C GLY A 41 13.72 -3.96 -39.07
N HIS A 42 14.59 -3.22 -38.38
CA HIS A 42 15.02 -3.54 -37.01
C HIS A 42 13.94 -3.13 -36.02
N LEU A 43 13.77 -3.94 -34.97
CA LEU A 43 12.96 -3.62 -33.80
C LEU A 43 13.84 -3.73 -32.55
N LEU A 44 13.91 -2.65 -31.77
CA LEU A 44 14.46 -2.65 -30.42
C LEU A 44 13.33 -2.49 -29.41
N LEU A 45 13.18 -3.46 -28.53
CA LEU A 45 12.36 -3.38 -27.33
C LEU A 45 13.25 -2.98 -26.16
N LEU A 46 12.86 -1.92 -25.47
CA LEU A 46 13.37 -1.59 -24.15
C LEU A 46 12.26 -1.89 -23.15
N LEU A 47 12.44 -2.94 -22.36
CA LEU A 47 11.56 -3.35 -21.28
C LEU A 47 12.26 -3.17 -19.92
N HIS A 48 11.51 -3.33 -18.83
CA HIS A 48 12.06 -3.33 -17.48
C HIS A 48 12.08 -4.75 -16.93
N ALA A 49 13.13 -5.12 -16.18
CA ALA A 49 13.09 -6.34 -15.36
C ALA A 49 11.88 -6.31 -14.41
N VAL A 50 11.47 -7.49 -13.92
CA VAL A 50 10.45 -7.59 -12.88
C VAL A 50 10.85 -6.66 -11.74
N PRO A 51 9.99 -5.69 -11.36
CA PRO A 51 10.36 -4.70 -10.37
C PRO A 51 10.47 -5.35 -8.99
N ASP A 52 11.52 -4.96 -8.28
CA ASP A 52 11.73 -5.30 -6.88
C ASP A 52 11.53 -4.01 -6.07
N PRO A 53 10.56 -3.93 -5.13
CA PRO A 53 10.33 -2.75 -4.32
C PRO A 53 11.52 -2.37 -3.42
N GLU A 54 12.47 -3.27 -3.21
CA GLU A 54 13.70 -3.00 -2.44
C GLU A 54 14.82 -2.42 -3.33
N VAL A 55 14.68 -2.49 -4.66
CA VAL A 55 15.64 -1.95 -5.62
C VAL A 55 15.08 -0.67 -6.25
N ALA A 56 15.67 0.48 -5.91
CA ALA A 56 15.21 1.78 -6.41
C ALA A 56 15.40 1.94 -7.94
N ASP A 57 16.48 1.37 -8.48
CA ASP A 57 16.85 1.54 -9.88
C ASP A 57 16.19 0.51 -10.79
N ARG A 58 15.55 1.02 -11.86
CA ARG A 58 14.95 0.19 -12.89
C ARG A 58 16.04 -0.51 -13.69
N GLN A 59 16.02 -1.84 -13.70
CA GLN A 59 16.95 -2.63 -14.50
C GLN A 59 16.42 -2.78 -15.94
N PRO A 60 17.24 -2.47 -16.96
CA PRO A 60 16.82 -2.58 -18.37
C PRO A 60 16.83 -4.04 -18.84
N ALA A 61 15.84 -4.40 -19.64
CA ALA A 61 15.80 -5.63 -20.41
C ALA A 61 15.64 -5.29 -21.89
N LEU A 62 16.71 -5.39 -22.67
CA LEU A 62 16.72 -5.05 -24.08
C LEU A 62 16.55 -6.30 -24.94
N PHE A 63 15.70 -6.20 -25.96
CA PHE A 63 15.52 -7.24 -26.96
C PHE A 63 15.58 -6.61 -28.35
N TRP A 64 16.46 -7.08 -29.19
CA TRP A 64 16.61 -6.62 -30.56
C TRP A 64 16.22 -7.72 -31.54
N ARG A 65 15.34 -7.41 -32.49
CA ARG A 65 15.04 -8.21 -33.67
C ARG A 65 15.65 -7.54 -34.90
N ALA A 66 16.50 -8.25 -35.61
CA ALA A 66 17.07 -7.84 -36.89
C ALA A 66 16.04 -8.02 -38.04
N PRO A 67 16.27 -7.42 -39.22
CA PRO A 67 15.33 -7.50 -40.35
C PRO A 67 15.09 -8.93 -40.84
N ASP A 68 16.11 -9.78 -40.76
CA ASP A 68 16.07 -11.22 -41.07
C ASP A 68 15.24 -12.04 -40.05
N GLY A 69 14.78 -11.41 -38.97
CA GLY A 69 14.03 -12.05 -37.89
C GLY A 69 14.87 -12.69 -36.81
N ALA A 70 16.21 -12.59 -36.88
CA ALA A 70 17.08 -13.01 -35.80
C ALA A 70 16.89 -12.12 -34.57
N TRP A 71 16.88 -12.73 -33.40
CA TRP A 71 16.69 -12.02 -32.14
C TRP A 71 17.96 -12.05 -31.29
N ARG A 72 18.19 -10.99 -30.52
CA ARG A 72 19.24 -10.86 -29.50
C ARG A 72 18.65 -10.24 -28.23
N ALA A 73 19.21 -10.56 -27.08
CA ALA A 73 18.75 -10.05 -25.78
C ALA A 73 19.95 -9.60 -24.93
N SER A 74 19.78 -8.55 -24.13
CA SER A 74 20.80 -8.09 -23.17
C SER A 74 20.73 -8.82 -21.83
N VAL A 75 19.66 -9.57 -21.60
CA VAL A 75 19.36 -10.26 -20.34
C VAL A 75 18.88 -11.69 -20.59
N GLY A 76 19.07 -12.55 -19.59
CA GLY A 76 18.63 -13.95 -19.60
C GLY A 76 19.66 -14.95 -20.15
N ARG A 77 19.45 -16.23 -19.86
CA ARG A 77 20.21 -17.34 -20.46
C ARG A 77 19.43 -17.86 -21.67
N GLY A 78 19.83 -17.48 -22.87
CA GLY A 78 19.21 -17.94 -24.11
C GLY A 78 19.48 -17.01 -25.28
N ALA A 79 19.33 -17.53 -26.50
CA ALA A 79 19.44 -16.74 -27.71
C ALA A 79 18.05 -16.23 -28.14
N GLY A 80 17.93 -14.92 -28.32
CA GLY A 80 16.85 -14.32 -29.09
C GLY A 80 15.44 -14.37 -28.48
N ALA A 81 14.43 -14.79 -29.27
CA ALA A 81 13.02 -14.68 -28.91
C ALA A 81 12.64 -15.50 -27.67
N THR A 82 13.36 -16.58 -27.39
CA THR A 82 13.20 -17.37 -26.16
C THR A 82 13.51 -16.55 -24.91
N ALA A 83 14.50 -15.66 -24.97
CA ALA A 83 14.83 -14.79 -23.84
C ALA A 83 13.70 -13.78 -23.56
N LEU A 84 13.00 -13.29 -24.60
CA LEU A 84 11.81 -12.46 -24.43
C LEU A 84 10.67 -13.25 -23.77
N MET A 85 10.43 -14.49 -24.20
CA MET A 85 9.40 -15.33 -23.59
C MET A 85 9.73 -15.66 -22.13
N ALA A 86 11.00 -15.96 -21.82
CA ALA A 86 11.44 -16.20 -20.45
C ALA A 86 11.30 -14.95 -19.57
N HIS A 87 11.52 -13.76 -20.13
CA HIS A 87 11.31 -12.50 -19.43
C HIS A 87 9.83 -12.27 -19.09
N LEU A 88 8.92 -12.51 -20.03
CA LEU A 88 7.48 -12.44 -19.77
C LEU A 88 7.02 -13.49 -18.76
N LYS A 89 7.58 -14.70 -18.85
CA LYS A 89 7.33 -15.76 -17.87
C LYS A 89 7.78 -15.37 -16.47
N ALA A 90 8.86 -14.61 -16.32
CA ALA A 90 9.29 -14.12 -15.00
C ALA A 90 8.29 -13.12 -14.39
N TYR A 91 7.60 -12.33 -15.23
CA TYR A 91 6.50 -11.49 -14.75
C TYR A 91 5.29 -12.33 -14.34
N ASP A 92 4.93 -13.31 -15.15
CA ASP A 92 3.85 -14.26 -14.88
C ASP A 92 4.08 -15.02 -13.55
N ASP A 93 5.29 -15.54 -13.34
CA ASP A 93 5.72 -16.17 -12.08
C ASP A 93 5.60 -15.21 -10.89
N ALA A 94 5.92 -13.93 -11.08
CA ALA A 94 5.81 -12.92 -10.02
C ALA A 94 4.35 -12.60 -9.69
N VAL A 95 3.46 -12.59 -10.69
CA VAL A 95 2.01 -12.45 -10.48
C VAL A 95 1.48 -13.67 -9.74
N GLU A 96 1.77 -14.89 -10.18
CA GLU A 96 1.32 -16.13 -9.52
C GLU A 96 1.81 -16.20 -8.07
N ALA A 97 3.04 -15.74 -7.79
CA ALA A 97 3.56 -15.67 -6.43
C ALA A 97 2.80 -14.66 -5.55
N LEU A 98 2.32 -13.54 -6.12
CA LEU A 98 1.52 -12.57 -5.40
C LEU A 98 0.07 -13.04 -5.22
N GLU A 99 -0.53 -13.71 -6.19
CA GLU A 99 -1.84 -14.36 -6.06
C GLU A 99 -1.86 -15.32 -4.86
N LYS A 100 -0.85 -16.19 -4.73
CA LYS A 100 -0.72 -17.09 -3.57
C LYS A 100 -0.57 -16.36 -2.24
N ARG A 101 0.07 -15.19 -2.24
CA ARG A 101 0.21 -14.36 -1.03
C ARG A 101 -1.10 -13.66 -0.68
N THR A 102 -1.89 -13.28 -1.69
CA THR A 102 -3.24 -12.74 -1.53
C THR A 102 -4.17 -13.75 -0.86
N GLU A 103 -4.13 -15.02 -1.28
CA GLU A 103 -4.91 -16.10 -0.64
C GLU A 103 -4.59 -16.30 0.85
N ALA A 104 -3.37 -15.94 1.28
CA ALA A 104 -2.89 -16.11 2.66
C ALA A 104 -2.97 -14.83 3.51
N ALA A 105 -3.42 -13.70 2.95
CA ALA A 105 -3.43 -12.43 3.64
C ALA A 105 -4.67 -12.26 4.51
N GLU A 106 -4.48 -11.90 5.79
CA GLU A 106 -5.58 -11.73 6.75
C GLU A 106 -5.58 -10.35 7.39
N THR A 107 -4.39 -9.77 7.59
CA THR A 107 -4.22 -8.52 8.34
C THR A 107 -3.96 -7.32 7.43
N ALA A 108 -4.19 -6.11 7.96
CA ALA A 108 -3.85 -4.87 7.26
C ALA A 108 -2.36 -4.80 6.86
N ASP A 109 -1.47 -5.37 7.67
CA ASP A 109 -0.03 -5.42 7.38
C ASP A 109 0.28 -6.36 6.21
N ASP A 110 -0.40 -7.50 6.12
CA ASP A 110 -0.27 -8.44 4.99
C ASP A 110 -0.71 -7.77 3.68
N TRP A 111 -1.87 -7.11 3.71
CA TRP A 111 -2.40 -6.38 2.55
C TRP A 111 -1.50 -5.22 2.15
N PHE A 112 -0.97 -4.46 3.11
CA PHE A 112 -0.03 -3.38 2.83
C PHE A 112 1.27 -3.91 2.22
N ALA A 113 1.80 -5.02 2.75
CA ALA A 113 2.95 -5.68 2.19
C ALA A 113 2.68 -6.12 0.74
N LEU A 114 1.54 -6.73 0.44
CA LEU A 114 1.13 -7.09 -0.93
C LEU A 114 1.09 -5.87 -1.87
N ILE A 115 0.47 -4.77 -1.45
CA ILE A 115 0.36 -3.53 -2.23
C ILE A 115 1.75 -3.00 -2.64
N ARG A 116 2.73 -3.05 -1.73
CA ARG A 116 4.12 -2.62 -2.03
C ARG A 116 4.75 -3.39 -3.19
N TRP A 117 4.38 -4.66 -3.39
CA TRP A 117 4.89 -5.50 -4.47
C TRP A 117 4.05 -5.39 -5.74
N VAL A 118 2.72 -5.44 -5.65
CA VAL A 118 1.85 -5.51 -6.83
C VAL A 118 1.78 -4.18 -7.58
N VAL A 119 1.79 -3.03 -6.89
CA VAL A 119 1.69 -1.70 -7.55
C VAL A 119 2.80 -1.46 -8.58
N PRO A 120 4.11 -1.62 -8.24
CA PRO A 120 5.15 -1.45 -9.24
C PRO A 120 5.09 -2.53 -10.32
N LEU A 121 4.71 -3.76 -9.99
CA LEU A 121 4.55 -4.87 -10.94
C LEU A 121 3.47 -4.57 -11.98
N HIS A 122 2.25 -4.22 -11.54
CA HIS A 122 1.12 -3.85 -12.40
C HIS A 122 1.46 -2.68 -13.32
N ARG A 123 2.07 -1.62 -12.76
CA ARG A 123 2.54 -0.48 -13.56
C ARG A 123 3.55 -0.92 -14.62
N SER A 124 4.49 -1.80 -14.28
CA SER A 124 5.49 -2.27 -15.24
C SER A 124 4.86 -3.18 -16.31
N ALA A 125 3.96 -4.08 -15.92
CA ALA A 125 3.21 -4.96 -16.82
C ALA A 125 2.37 -4.18 -17.84
N ARG A 126 1.65 -3.13 -17.40
CA ARG A 126 0.90 -2.23 -18.28
C ARG A 126 1.76 -1.56 -19.34
N ASN A 127 2.93 -1.06 -18.95
CA ASN A 127 3.86 -0.41 -19.86
C ASN A 127 4.53 -1.41 -20.82
N MET A 128 4.79 -2.63 -20.34
CA MET A 128 5.29 -3.74 -21.15
C MET A 128 4.27 -4.16 -22.22
N LEU A 129 3.00 -4.34 -21.84
CA LEU A 129 1.91 -4.62 -22.75
C LEU A 129 1.77 -3.53 -23.83
N ALA A 130 1.75 -2.25 -23.43
CA ALA A 130 1.71 -1.14 -24.38
C ALA A 130 2.91 -1.15 -25.35
N THR A 131 4.09 -1.51 -24.86
CA THR A 131 5.31 -1.62 -25.67
C THR A 131 5.21 -2.76 -26.68
N LEU A 132 4.75 -3.94 -26.27
CA LEU A 132 4.59 -5.10 -27.14
C LEU A 132 3.46 -4.91 -28.15
N GLN A 133 2.39 -4.21 -27.77
CA GLN A 133 1.32 -3.82 -28.66
C GLN A 133 1.84 -2.88 -29.77
N SER A 134 2.63 -1.87 -29.42
CA SER A 134 3.28 -0.98 -30.40
C SER A 134 4.23 -1.74 -31.33
N ALA A 135 4.98 -2.70 -30.80
CA ALA A 135 5.86 -3.55 -31.61
C ALA A 135 5.07 -4.44 -32.60
N ARG A 136 3.96 -5.03 -32.14
CA ARG A 136 3.07 -5.87 -32.97
C ARG A 136 2.41 -5.06 -34.08
N GLU A 137 2.03 -3.82 -33.82
CA GLU A 137 1.46 -2.92 -34.85
C GLU A 137 2.48 -2.57 -35.93
N ALA A 138 3.75 -2.38 -35.54
CA ALA A 138 4.82 -2.09 -36.50
C ALA A 138 5.28 -3.31 -37.31
N LEU A 139 5.13 -4.53 -36.76
CA LEU A 139 5.53 -5.79 -37.39
C LEU A 139 4.40 -6.83 -37.26
N PRO A 140 3.30 -6.69 -38.02
CA PRO A 140 2.09 -7.52 -37.85
C PRO A 140 2.33 -9.01 -38.16
N ASP A 141 3.26 -9.33 -39.06
CA ASP A 141 3.55 -10.71 -39.48
C ASP A 141 4.49 -11.45 -38.54
N ALA A 142 5.06 -10.77 -37.54
CA ALA A 142 5.98 -11.38 -36.58
C ALA A 142 5.22 -12.19 -35.52
N ARG A 143 4.99 -13.48 -35.79
CA ARG A 143 4.28 -14.40 -34.88
C ARG A 143 4.79 -14.39 -33.44
N GLN A 144 6.10 -14.20 -33.21
CA GLN A 144 6.66 -14.14 -31.85
C GLN A 144 6.13 -12.93 -31.06
N LEU A 145 5.83 -11.81 -31.73
CA LEU A 145 5.26 -10.61 -31.09
C LEU A 145 3.78 -10.81 -30.75
N ILE A 146 3.05 -11.62 -31.52
CA ILE A 146 1.66 -11.99 -31.20
C ILE A 146 1.65 -12.78 -29.89
N ILE A 147 2.47 -13.84 -29.79
CA ILE A 147 2.59 -14.67 -28.59
C ILE A 147 3.08 -13.83 -27.39
N ALA A 148 4.08 -12.97 -27.60
CA ALA A 148 4.59 -12.08 -26.56
C ALA A 148 3.49 -11.16 -26.01
N ARG A 149 2.69 -10.59 -26.91
CA ARG A 149 1.60 -9.68 -26.57
C ARG A 149 0.50 -10.41 -25.82
N ASP A 150 0.12 -11.61 -26.23
CA ASP A 150 -0.92 -12.40 -25.56
C ASP A 150 -0.51 -12.73 -24.13
N LEU A 151 0.73 -13.19 -23.92
CA LEU A 151 1.26 -13.43 -22.57
C LEU A 151 1.32 -12.13 -21.75
N ALA A 152 1.66 -11.00 -22.37
CA ALA A 152 1.67 -9.71 -21.66
C ALA A 152 0.27 -9.22 -21.28
N ILE A 153 -0.79 -9.60 -22.01
CA ILE A 153 -2.18 -9.35 -21.62
C ILE A 153 -2.50 -10.16 -20.36
N ASP A 154 -2.14 -11.44 -20.34
CA ASP A 154 -2.43 -12.31 -19.19
C ASP A 154 -1.70 -11.82 -17.94
N VAL A 155 -0.42 -11.46 -18.05
CA VAL A 155 0.37 -10.86 -16.96
C VAL A 155 -0.25 -9.57 -16.45
N GLU A 156 -0.63 -8.66 -17.34
CA GLU A 156 -1.18 -7.36 -16.95
C GLU A 156 -2.51 -7.53 -16.23
N ARG A 157 -3.38 -8.40 -16.75
CA ARG A 157 -4.67 -8.73 -16.15
C ARG A 157 -4.52 -9.40 -14.79
N GLY A 158 -3.60 -10.37 -14.65
CA GLY A 158 -3.35 -11.01 -13.35
C GLY A 158 -2.82 -9.99 -12.32
N ALA A 159 -1.88 -9.14 -12.72
CA ALA A 159 -1.40 -8.07 -11.85
C ALA A 159 -2.48 -7.05 -11.47
N GLU A 160 -3.42 -6.74 -12.38
CA GLU A 160 -4.59 -5.89 -12.10
C GLU A 160 -5.50 -6.53 -11.05
N LEU A 161 -5.87 -7.80 -11.23
CA LEU A 161 -6.74 -8.52 -10.30
C LEU A 161 -6.14 -8.60 -8.90
N VAL A 162 -4.86 -8.94 -8.78
CA VAL A 162 -4.14 -8.95 -7.49
C VAL A 162 -4.11 -7.57 -6.86
N HIS A 163 -3.93 -6.52 -7.66
CA HIS A 163 -3.90 -5.15 -7.16
C HIS A 163 -5.26 -4.73 -6.59
N GLU A 164 -6.34 -5.00 -7.32
CA GLU A 164 -7.71 -4.72 -6.87
C GLU A 164 -8.03 -5.50 -5.59
N GLU A 165 -7.74 -6.79 -5.56
CA GLU A 165 -7.99 -7.64 -4.39
C GLU A 165 -7.22 -7.16 -3.16
N ALA A 166 -5.96 -6.77 -3.32
CA ALA A 166 -5.15 -6.23 -2.22
C ALA A 166 -5.69 -4.89 -1.71
N GLU A 167 -6.18 -3.99 -2.59
CA GLU A 167 -6.84 -2.75 -2.15
C GLU A 167 -8.13 -3.03 -1.39
N HIS A 168 -8.95 -3.96 -1.89
CA HIS A 168 -10.20 -4.34 -1.25
C HIS A 168 -9.98 -4.99 0.11
N GLY A 169 -9.02 -5.93 0.20
CA GLY A 169 -8.61 -6.57 1.45
C GLY A 169 -8.13 -5.56 2.49
N LEU A 170 -7.29 -4.60 2.10
CA LEU A 170 -6.84 -3.54 3.01
C LEU A 170 -8.00 -2.69 3.54
N ARG A 171 -8.91 -2.25 2.66
CA ARG A 171 -10.07 -1.44 3.05
C ARG A 171 -11.00 -2.20 3.99
N PHE A 172 -11.20 -3.49 3.74
CA PHE A 172 -11.98 -4.36 4.62
C PHE A 172 -11.33 -4.50 6.00
N ALA A 173 -10.03 -4.78 6.06
CA ALA A 173 -9.29 -4.90 7.32
C ALA A 173 -9.31 -3.59 8.13
N GLN A 174 -9.16 -2.43 7.47
CA GLN A 174 -9.28 -1.13 8.10
C GLN A 174 -10.67 -0.87 8.69
N ALA A 175 -11.73 -1.26 7.96
CA ALA A 175 -13.10 -1.12 8.44
C ALA A 175 -13.35 -1.99 9.69
N GLN A 176 -12.90 -3.25 9.67
CA GLN A 176 -13.02 -4.16 10.81
C GLN A 176 -12.27 -3.64 12.05
N GLN A 177 -11.06 -3.10 11.85
CA GLN A 177 -10.28 -2.51 12.94
C GLN A 177 -10.98 -1.25 13.52
N ALA A 178 -11.56 -0.41 12.66
CA ALA A 178 -12.32 0.75 13.10
C ALA A 178 -13.56 0.37 13.92
N GLU A 179 -14.26 -0.69 13.53
CA GLU A 179 -15.40 -1.23 14.29
C GLU A 179 -14.96 -1.75 15.67
N ALA A 180 -13.91 -2.57 15.73
CA ALA A 180 -13.36 -3.07 16.99
C ALA A 180 -12.89 -1.94 17.92
N GLN A 181 -12.29 -0.88 17.37
CA GLN A 181 -11.90 0.31 18.14
C GLN A 181 -13.13 1.07 18.66
N ALA A 182 -14.18 1.21 17.86
CA ALA A 182 -15.41 1.88 18.28
C ALA A 182 -16.10 1.13 19.43
N GLU A 183 -16.17 -0.20 19.36
CA GLU A 183 -16.70 -1.03 20.45
C GLU A 183 -15.88 -0.89 21.73
N ALA A 184 -14.55 -0.97 21.63
CA ALA A 184 -13.65 -0.80 22.77
C ALA A 184 -13.80 0.60 23.40
N ALA A 185 -13.88 1.64 22.57
CA ALA A 185 -14.10 3.02 23.02
C ALA A 185 -15.45 3.17 23.74
N GLU A 186 -16.50 2.51 23.25
CA GLU A 186 -17.81 2.53 23.92
C GLU A 186 -17.74 1.86 25.30
N GLN A 187 -17.08 0.70 25.41
CA GLN A 187 -16.89 0.03 26.69
C GLN A 187 -16.10 0.90 27.68
N MET A 188 -15.02 1.54 27.21
CA MET A 188 -14.24 2.48 28.01
C MET A 188 -15.09 3.68 28.46
N ALA A 189 -15.90 4.25 27.56
CA ALA A 189 -16.79 5.36 27.88
C ALA A 189 -17.82 4.98 28.94
N ARG A 190 -18.44 3.78 28.83
CA ARG A 190 -19.38 3.25 29.84
C ARG A 190 -18.70 3.02 31.18
N ALA A 191 -17.50 2.45 31.20
CA ALA A 191 -16.72 2.23 32.42
C ALA A 191 -16.32 3.54 33.09
N GLY A 192 -15.80 4.50 32.32
CA GLY A 192 -15.46 5.84 32.79
C GLY A 192 -16.67 6.59 33.33
N HIS A 193 -17.83 6.46 32.70
CA HIS A 193 -19.08 7.04 33.20
C HIS A 193 -19.46 6.46 34.58
N ARG A 194 -19.39 5.14 34.74
CA ARG A 194 -19.68 4.47 36.02
C ARG A 194 -18.72 4.91 37.12
N LEU A 195 -17.42 5.00 36.81
CA LEU A 195 -16.42 5.49 37.77
C LEU A 195 -16.71 6.93 38.19
N ASN A 196 -16.98 7.82 37.23
CA ASN A 196 -17.33 9.21 37.51
C ASN A 196 -18.59 9.34 38.36
N MET A 197 -19.60 8.47 38.14
CA MET A 197 -20.78 8.43 39.00
C MET A 197 -20.45 8.01 40.43
N LEU A 198 -19.59 7.00 40.64
CA LEU A 198 -19.17 6.57 41.98
C LEU A 198 -18.38 7.68 42.69
N ALA A 199 -17.45 8.34 41.99
CA ALA A 199 -16.69 9.46 42.56
C ALA A 199 -17.61 10.62 42.98
N ALA A 200 -18.61 10.98 42.18
CA ALA A 200 -19.59 12.01 42.51
C ALA A 200 -20.44 11.65 43.75
N LEU A 201 -20.65 10.37 44.03
CA LEU A 201 -21.38 9.91 45.22
C LEU A 201 -20.49 9.89 46.47
N PHE A 202 -19.30 9.28 46.37
CA PHE A 202 -18.45 9.00 47.52
C PHE A 202 -17.59 10.18 47.94
N LEU A 203 -17.11 11.01 47.00
CA LEU A 203 -16.20 12.11 47.35
C LEU A 203 -16.82 13.10 48.36
N PRO A 204 -18.07 13.57 48.20
CA PRO A 204 -18.71 14.41 49.21
C PRO A 204 -18.92 13.65 50.53
N LEU A 205 -19.32 12.37 50.46
CA LEU A 205 -19.58 11.55 51.65
C LEU A 205 -18.30 11.33 52.48
N THR A 206 -17.19 11.02 51.82
CA THR A 206 -15.87 10.86 52.45
C THR A 206 -15.37 12.18 53.01
N ALA A 207 -15.58 13.31 52.32
CA ALA A 207 -15.21 14.63 52.84
C ALA A 207 -15.97 14.96 54.14
N VAL A 208 -17.28 14.69 54.17
CA VAL A 208 -18.11 14.85 55.38
C VAL A 208 -17.64 13.91 56.49
N GLY A 209 -17.41 12.63 56.19
CA GLY A 209 -16.90 11.67 57.17
C GLY A 209 -15.53 12.07 57.73
N GLY A 210 -14.65 12.62 56.89
CA GLY A 210 -13.36 13.18 57.31
C GLY A 210 -13.51 14.37 58.25
N LEU A 211 -14.42 15.31 57.94
CA LEU A 211 -14.71 16.46 58.80
C LEU A 211 -15.15 16.04 60.20
N PHE A 212 -16.02 15.02 60.31
CA PHE A 212 -16.47 14.50 61.60
C PHE A 212 -15.45 13.60 62.31
N GLY A 213 -14.53 12.97 61.58
CA GLY A 213 -13.44 12.17 62.15
C GLY A 213 -12.30 13.01 62.72
N MET A 214 -12.23 14.31 62.38
CA MET A 214 -11.30 15.23 63.00
C MET A 214 -11.78 15.56 64.41
N ASN A 215 -10.92 15.33 65.41
CA ASN A 215 -11.17 15.64 66.82
C ASN A 215 -11.05 17.15 67.06
N LEU A 216 -11.86 17.93 66.35
CA LEU A 216 -12.00 19.37 66.54
C LEU A 216 -12.96 19.58 67.71
N PRO A 217 -12.61 20.37 68.74
CA PRO A 217 -13.51 20.67 69.84
C PRO A 217 -14.66 21.52 69.31
N PHE A 218 -15.73 20.88 68.88
CA PHE A 218 -16.96 21.56 68.52
C PHE A 218 -17.67 21.84 69.85
N GLY A 219 -18.00 23.09 70.16
CA GLY A 219 -18.65 23.51 71.42
C GLY A 219 -20.08 22.95 71.65
N PHE A 220 -20.39 21.81 71.03
CA PHE A 220 -21.69 21.17 70.87
C PHE A 220 -21.63 19.65 71.15
N GLU A 221 -20.51 19.14 71.64
CA GLU A 221 -20.26 17.70 71.88
C GLU A 221 -21.24 17.03 72.86
N ALA A 222 -21.95 17.79 73.69
CA ALA A 222 -22.81 17.26 74.75
C ALA A 222 -24.24 16.92 74.30
N ASP A 223 -24.69 17.36 73.12
CA ASP A 223 -26.10 17.24 72.71
C ASP A 223 -26.29 16.20 71.58
N PRO A 224 -26.89 15.02 71.87
CA PRO A 224 -27.09 13.93 70.90
C PRO A 224 -27.87 14.34 69.64
N TRP A 225 -28.67 15.41 69.70
CA TRP A 225 -29.47 15.86 68.56
C TRP A 225 -28.66 16.55 67.46
N MET A 226 -27.52 17.15 67.80
CA MET A 226 -26.69 17.87 66.82
C MET A 226 -26.01 16.93 65.83
N PHE A 227 -25.65 15.72 66.28
CA PHE A 227 -25.17 14.65 65.39
C PHE A 227 -26.20 14.34 64.29
N TRP A 228 -27.46 14.12 64.66
CA TRP A 228 -28.54 13.82 63.71
C TRP A 228 -28.86 14.99 62.78
N ALA A 229 -28.83 16.22 63.30
CA ALA A 229 -29.04 17.43 62.49
C ALA A 229 -27.93 17.64 61.46
N ALA A 230 -26.67 17.45 61.86
CA ALA A 230 -25.52 17.62 60.96
C ALA A 230 -25.44 16.47 59.93
N LEU A 231 -25.74 15.24 60.33
CA LEU A 231 -25.89 14.10 59.42
C LEU A 231 -27.01 14.36 58.40
N GLY A 232 -28.20 14.73 58.86
CA GLY A 232 -29.35 15.05 58.00
C GLY A 232 -29.06 16.22 57.06
N GLY A 233 -28.39 17.28 57.54
CA GLY A 233 -27.97 18.43 56.73
C GLY A 233 -26.98 18.05 55.63
N SER A 234 -26.00 17.20 55.94
CA SER A 234 -25.01 16.73 54.96
C SER A 234 -25.64 15.86 53.86
N ILE A 235 -26.60 14.99 54.22
CA ILE A 235 -27.36 14.19 53.26
C ILE A 235 -28.23 15.11 52.38
N ALA A 236 -28.87 16.13 52.95
CA ALA A 236 -29.70 17.07 52.20
C ALA A 236 -28.87 17.88 51.17
N VAL A 237 -27.68 18.35 51.55
CA VAL A 237 -26.75 19.03 50.63
C VAL A 237 -26.28 18.08 49.53
N GLY A 238 -25.91 16.84 49.87
CA GLY A 238 -25.53 15.83 48.88
C GLY A 238 -26.65 15.53 47.88
N LEU A 239 -27.90 15.40 48.35
CA LEU A 239 -29.08 15.20 47.50
C LEU A 239 -29.33 16.39 46.58
N LEU A 240 -29.25 17.63 47.08
CA LEU A 240 -29.40 18.84 46.27
C LEU A 240 -28.35 18.92 45.16
N PHE A 241 -27.08 18.67 45.48
CA PHE A 241 -25.99 18.65 44.50
C PHE A 241 -26.21 17.57 43.43
N SER A 242 -26.61 16.37 43.84
CA SER A 242 -26.91 15.26 42.93
C SER A 242 -28.08 15.57 41.97
N ARG A 243 -29.06 16.34 42.45
CA ARG A 243 -30.24 16.74 41.68
C ARG A 243 -29.91 17.82 40.67
N GLN A 244 -29.03 18.75 41.04
CA GLN A 244 -28.57 19.83 40.16
C GLN A 244 -27.67 19.32 39.03
N LEU A 245 -26.79 18.35 39.31
CA LEU A 245 -25.98 17.65 38.29
C LEU A 245 -26.81 16.84 37.29
N ARG A 246 -27.97 16.32 37.69
CA ARG A 246 -28.93 15.69 36.74
C ARG A 246 -29.69 16.72 35.92
N ALA A 247 -30.01 17.87 36.50
CA ALA A 247 -30.76 18.92 35.82
C ALA A 247 -29.93 19.64 34.74
N SER A 248 -28.61 19.77 34.91
CA SER A 248 -27.72 20.39 33.92
C SER A 248 -27.30 19.45 32.77
N ARG A 249 -27.81 18.21 32.73
CA ARG A 249 -27.55 17.20 31.69
C ARG A 249 -28.71 17.05 30.69
N ARG A 250 -29.73 17.91 30.77
CA ARG A 250 -30.74 18.13 29.72
C ARG A 250 -30.38 19.41 28.98
#